data_AF-A0A7Y5IFY5-F1
#
_entry.id   AF-A0A7Y5IFY5-F1
#
_cell.length_a   1.000
_cell.length_b   1.000
_cell.length_c   1.000
_cell.angle_alpha   90.00
_cell.angle_beta   90.00
_cell.angle_gamma   90.00
#
_symmetry.space_group_name_H-M   'P 1'
#
loop_
_entity.id
_entity.type
_entity.pdbx_description
1 polymer ?
#
loop_
_entity_poly.entity_id
_entity_poly.type
_entity_poly.pdbx_seq_one_letter_code
_entity_poly.pdbx_strand_id
1 'polypeptide(L)'
;MSTVRLLSPSQNLVDTVMQVLQNGSATPDGLASSVVVFPGKRPAHVLRKRMAQNAGTAIIPPAVHSIDLFIDHLCREHLHLRGSAVDEYDAVAILFELHTRMRREEKIGGEHFTTLETFYPVGVKIFSELEELTIAGIAAERLTEMVRSVTLASAHA
;
A
#
# COMPACT_ATOMS: atom_id res chain seq x y z
N MET A 1 13.33 -9.03 -22.40
CA MET A 1 13.55 -10.30 -21.67
C MET A 1 13.63 -9.98 -20.19
N SER A 2 12.86 -10.67 -19.34
CA SER A 2 12.93 -10.50 -17.90
C SER A 2 13.95 -11.46 -17.31
N THR A 3 14.81 -10.99 -16.41
CA THR A 3 15.83 -11.80 -15.74
C THR A 3 15.48 -11.94 -14.27
N VAL A 4 15.53 -13.15 -13.73
CA VAL A 4 15.34 -13.41 -12.31
C VAL A 4 16.70 -13.78 -11.70
N ARG A 5 17.07 -13.09 -10.61
CA ARG A 5 18.30 -13.36 -9.87
C ARG A 5 17.96 -13.63 -8.41
N LEU A 6 18.33 -14.82 -7.93
CA LEU A 6 18.23 -15.17 -6.52
C LEU A 6 19.47 -14.68 -5.78
N LEU A 7 19.27 -14.09 -4.61
CA LEU A 7 20.34 -13.64 -3.73
C LEU A 7 20.39 -14.51 -2.48
N SER A 8 21.61 -14.82 -2.02
CA SER A 8 21.78 -15.48 -0.73
C SER A 8 21.47 -14.50 0.42
N PRO A 9 21.11 -15.00 1.62
CA PRO A 9 20.88 -14.15 2.78
C PRO A 9 22.08 -13.29 3.21
N SER A 10 23.31 -13.68 2.83
CA SER A 10 24.52 -12.92 3.14
C SER A 10 24.84 -11.82 2.12
N GLN A 11 24.14 -11.80 0.98
CA GLN A 11 24.36 -10.79 -0.05
C GLN A 11 23.59 -9.50 0.27
N ASN A 12 24.26 -8.37 0.03
CA ASN A 12 23.63 -7.06 0.19
C ASN A 12 22.79 -6.72 -1.04
N LEU A 13 21.48 -6.57 -0.85
CA LEU A 13 20.53 -6.22 -1.91
C LEU A 13 20.91 -4.93 -2.61
N VAL A 14 21.28 -3.88 -1.86
CA VAL A 14 21.59 -2.56 -2.41
C VAL A 14 22.85 -2.62 -3.28
N ASP A 15 23.90 -3.30 -2.83
CA ASP A 15 25.13 -3.47 -3.62
C ASP A 15 24.87 -4.25 -4.90
N THR A 16 24.03 -5.28 -4.83
CA THR A 16 23.63 -6.06 -6.01
C THR A 16 22.87 -5.19 -7.01
N VAL A 17 21.91 -4.39 -6.55
CA VAL A 17 21.15 -3.46 -7.42
C VAL A 17 22.09 -2.44 -8.06
N MET A 18 23.05 -1.89 -7.32
CA MET A 18 24.05 -0.98 -7.87
C MET A 18 24.86 -1.62 -8.99
N GLN A 19 25.32 -2.86 -8.82
CA GLN A 19 26.04 -3.59 -9.86
C GLN A 19 25.17 -3.79 -11.11
N VAL A 20 23.89 -4.14 -10.94
CA VAL A 20 22.96 -4.29 -12.07
C VAL A 20 22.78 -2.97 -12.81
N LEU A 21 22.59 -1.86 -12.09
CA LEU A 21 22.47 -0.52 -12.69
C LEU A 21 23.74 -0.12 -13.45
N GLN A 22 24.92 -0.36 -12.87
CA GLN A 22 26.21 -0.04 -13.49
C GLN A 22 26.46 -0.88 -14.75
N ASN A 23 26.16 -2.17 -14.71
CA ASN A 23 26.34 -3.07 -15.85
C ASN A 23 25.33 -2.80 -16.98
N GLY A 24 24.13 -2.32 -16.64
CA GLY A 24 23.08 -1.97 -17.60
C GLY A 24 23.20 -0.55 -18.18
N SER A 25 23.93 0.34 -17.53
CA SER A 25 24.05 1.75 -17.91
C SER A 25 25.43 2.00 -18.54
N ALA A 26 25.58 1.73 -19.83
CA ALA A 26 26.82 2.02 -20.57
C ALA A 26 27.13 3.53 -20.68
N THR A 27 26.17 4.40 -20.34
CA THR A 27 26.30 5.86 -20.31
C THR A 27 25.74 6.44 -19.01
N PRO A 28 26.17 7.65 -18.59
CA PRO A 28 25.57 8.38 -17.47
C PRO A 28 24.05 8.57 -17.60
N ASP A 29 23.55 8.73 -18.83
CA ASP A 29 22.11 8.86 -19.13
C ASP A 29 21.33 7.55 -18.91
N GLY A 30 22.01 6.40 -18.98
CA GLY A 30 21.40 5.09 -18.76
C GLY A 30 20.85 4.91 -17.34
N LEU A 31 21.51 5.52 -16.34
CA LEU A 31 21.01 5.50 -14.97
C LEU A 31 19.73 6.32 -14.82
N ALA A 32 19.65 7.50 -15.45
CA ALA A 32 18.48 8.36 -15.39
C ALA A 32 17.22 7.70 -15.99
N SER A 33 17.40 6.84 -17.01
CA SER A 33 16.30 6.07 -17.63
C SER A 33 15.85 4.84 -16.83
N SER A 34 16.53 4.50 -15.74
CA SER A 34 16.25 3.29 -14.97
C SER A 34 15.26 3.55 -13.83
N VAL A 35 14.40 2.57 -13.54
CA VAL A 35 13.49 2.57 -12.39
C VAL A 35 13.83 1.40 -11.46
N VAL A 36 13.96 1.69 -10.17
CA VAL A 36 14.20 0.71 -9.11
C VAL A 36 13.04 0.73 -8.13
N VAL A 37 12.40 -0.43 -7.92
CA VAL A 37 11.31 -0.60 -6.96
C VAL A 37 11.76 -1.53 -5.86
N PHE A 38 11.75 -1.04 -4.62
CA PHE A 38 12.05 -1.82 -3.42
C PHE A 38 10.78 -2.20 -2.66
N PRO A 39 10.78 -3.31 -1.89
CA PRO A 39 9.63 -3.70 -1.07
C PRO A 39 9.33 -2.72 0.07
N GLY A 40 10.25 -1.80 0.39
CA GLY A 40 10.04 -0.79 1.43
C GLY A 40 10.91 0.44 1.24
N LYS A 41 10.72 1.44 2.10
CA LYS A 41 11.35 2.77 1.95
C LYS A 41 12.84 2.80 2.32
N ARG A 42 13.27 1.98 3.29
CA ARG A 42 14.65 2.02 3.82
C ARG A 42 15.73 1.71 2.76
N PRO A 43 15.63 0.63 1.95
CA PRO A 43 16.64 0.33 0.93
C PRO A 43 16.85 1.45 -0.10
N ALA A 44 15.78 2.17 -0.45
CA ALA A 44 15.85 3.30 -1.38
C ALA A 44 16.78 4.42 -0.86
N HIS A 45 16.68 4.77 0.43
CA HIS A 45 17.56 5.77 1.05
C HIS A 45 19.02 5.32 1.06
N VAL A 46 19.27 4.03 1.36
CA VAL A 46 20.62 3.45 1.37
C VAL A 46 21.22 3.46 -0.03
N LEU A 47 20.45 3.09 -1.06
CA LEU A 47 20.88 3.13 -2.46
C LEU A 47 21.28 4.55 -2.87
N ARG A 48 20.41 5.54 -2.67
CA ARG A 48 20.69 6.94 -3.04
C ARG A 48 21.96 7.46 -2.36
N LYS A 49 22.12 7.17 -1.05
CA LYS A 49 23.31 7.57 -0.29
C LYS A 49 24.58 6.94 -0.87
N ARG A 50 24.59 5.63 -1.11
CA ARG A 50 25.76 4.94 -1.69
C ARG A 50 26.09 5.43 -3.10
N MET A 51 25.09 5.67 -3.93
CA MET A 51 25.31 6.19 -5.29
C MET A 51 25.98 7.57 -5.26
N ALA A 52 25.50 8.47 -4.39
CA ALA A 52 26.11 9.78 -4.21
C ALA A 52 27.55 9.68 -3.69
N GLN A 53 27.82 8.77 -2.74
CA GLN A 53 29.16 8.53 -2.20
C GLN A 53 30.13 7.94 -3.23
N ASN A 54 29.66 6.98 -4.04
CA ASN A 54 30.50 6.28 -5.03
C ASN A 54 30.82 7.15 -6.25
N ALA A 55 29.91 8.03 -6.66
CA ALA A 55 30.14 8.88 -7.81
C ALA A 55 31.19 9.97 -7.55
N GLY A 56 31.31 10.45 -6.30
CA GLY A 56 32.21 11.55 -5.94
C GLY A 56 31.88 12.90 -6.61
N THR A 57 30.78 12.96 -7.36
CA THR A 57 30.29 14.13 -8.11
C THR A 57 28.76 14.09 -8.18
N ALA A 58 28.16 15.17 -8.71
CA ALA A 58 26.73 15.19 -8.99
C ALA A 58 26.38 14.20 -10.11
N ILE A 59 25.34 13.39 -9.88
CA ILE A 59 24.79 12.44 -10.86
C ILE A 59 23.30 12.68 -11.03
N ILE A 60 22.76 12.30 -12.19
CA ILE A 60 21.32 12.16 -12.38
C ILE A 60 20.97 10.71 -12.00
N PRO A 61 20.29 10.46 -10.86
CA PRO A 61 20.04 9.11 -10.38
C PRO A 61 18.86 8.45 -11.11
N PRO A 62 18.71 7.13 -11.01
CA PRO A 62 17.49 6.43 -11.39
C PRO A 62 16.31 6.89 -10.52
N ALA A 63 15.11 6.69 -11.03
CA ALA A 63 13.91 6.79 -10.22
C ALA A 63 13.88 5.61 -9.22
N VAL A 64 13.85 5.91 -7.92
CA VAL A 64 13.85 4.87 -6.87
C VAL A 64 12.61 5.02 -6.02
N HIS A 65 11.80 3.96 -5.95
CA HIS A 65 10.51 3.94 -5.24
C HIS A 65 10.45 2.77 -4.25
N SER A 66 9.64 2.89 -3.20
CA SER A 66 9.04 1.71 -2.55
C SER A 66 7.83 1.25 -3.37
N ILE A 67 7.31 0.05 -3.14
CA ILE A 67 6.09 -0.43 -3.80
C ILE A 67 4.96 0.61 -3.68
N ASP A 68 4.64 1.08 -2.47
CA ASP A 68 3.57 2.07 -2.26
C ASP A 68 3.78 3.35 -3.09
N LEU A 69 5.00 3.91 -3.04
CA LEU A 69 5.33 5.13 -3.79
C LEU A 69 5.38 4.91 -5.30
N PHE A 70 5.64 3.67 -5.74
CA PHE A 70 5.60 3.32 -7.14
C PHE A 70 4.15 3.24 -7.63
N ILE A 71 3.25 2.64 -6.84
CA ILE A 71 1.82 2.62 -7.14
C ILE A 71 1.24 4.04 -7.17
N ASP A 72 1.56 4.88 -6.19
CA ASP A 72 1.13 6.29 -6.19
C ASP A 72 1.58 7.04 -7.44
N HIS A 73 2.84 6.82 -7.84
CA HIS A 73 3.41 7.41 -9.04
C HIS A 73 2.67 6.94 -10.30
N LEU A 74 2.41 5.63 -10.44
CA LEU A 74 1.63 5.10 -11.56
C LEU A 74 0.20 5.68 -11.60
N CYS A 75 -0.49 5.70 -10.47
CA CYS A 75 -1.86 6.19 -10.37
C CYS A 75 -1.99 7.66 -10.79
N ARG A 76 -1.05 8.51 -10.38
CA ARG A 76 -1.08 9.96 -10.65
C ARG A 76 -0.53 10.31 -12.04
N GLU A 77 0.69 9.86 -12.32
CA GLU A 77 1.45 10.32 -13.49
C GLU A 77 1.11 9.55 -14.76
N HIS A 78 0.66 8.29 -14.64
CA HIS A 78 0.41 7.43 -15.81
C HIS A 78 -1.06 7.10 -16.04
N LEU A 79 -1.84 6.86 -14.97
CA LEU A 79 -3.26 6.54 -15.08
C LEU A 79 -4.17 7.76 -14.97
N HIS A 80 -3.62 8.91 -14.55
CA HIS A 80 -4.35 10.16 -14.37
C HIS A 80 -5.64 10.00 -13.55
N LEU A 81 -5.61 9.12 -12.54
CA LEU A 81 -6.76 8.90 -11.67
C LEU A 81 -7.10 10.21 -10.97
N ARG A 82 -8.36 10.62 -11.10
CA ARG A 82 -8.89 11.83 -10.47
C ARG A 82 -9.41 11.50 -9.09
N GLY A 83 -9.17 12.39 -8.13
CA GLY A 83 -9.60 12.24 -6.74
C GLY A 83 -8.43 12.30 -5.78
N SER A 84 -8.74 12.33 -4.49
CA SER A 84 -7.77 12.26 -3.41
C SER A 84 -7.67 10.81 -2.94
N ALA A 85 -6.46 10.35 -2.62
CA ALA A 85 -6.29 9.12 -1.89
C ALA A 85 -7.03 9.25 -0.55
N VAL A 86 -7.85 8.25 -0.23
CA VAL A 86 -8.56 8.14 1.05
C VAL A 86 -7.57 7.56 2.03
N ASP A 87 -7.28 8.28 3.12
CA ASP A 87 -6.48 7.73 4.21
C ASP A 87 -7.36 6.96 5.21
N GLU A 88 -6.74 6.38 6.25
CA GLU A 88 -7.48 5.62 7.27
C GLU A 88 -8.56 6.47 7.98
N TYR A 89 -8.28 7.74 8.26
CA TYR A 89 -9.22 8.61 8.94
C TYR A 89 -10.41 8.93 8.04
N ASP A 90 -10.16 9.24 6.77
CA ASP A 90 -11.20 9.44 5.77
C ASP A 90 -12.06 8.19 5.62
N ALA A 91 -11.44 7.01 5.55
CA ALA A 91 -12.15 5.74 5.44
C ALA A 91 -13.03 5.47 6.67
N VAL A 92 -12.50 5.67 7.88
CA VAL A 92 -13.27 5.50 9.12
C VAL A 92 -14.40 6.52 9.24
N ALA A 93 -14.19 7.76 8.79
CA ALA A 93 -15.24 8.78 8.73
C ALA A 93 -16.38 8.37 7.78
N ILE A 94 -16.05 7.82 6.60
CA ILE A 94 -17.03 7.27 5.66
C ILE A 94 -17.80 6.09 6.28
N LEU A 95 -17.10 5.17 6.97
CA LEU A 95 -17.74 4.06 7.66
C LEU A 95 -18.70 4.54 8.77
N PHE A 96 -18.32 5.58 9.51
CA PHE A 96 -19.19 6.18 10.52
C PHE A 96 -20.42 6.85 9.88
N GLU A 97 -20.25 7.60 8.80
CA GLU A 97 -21.36 8.19 8.05
C GLU A 97 -22.35 7.12 7.58
N LEU A 98 -21.86 6.00 7.05
CA LEU A 98 -22.69 4.86 6.68
C LEU A 98 -23.42 4.27 7.90
N HIS A 99 -22.71 4.06 9.02
CA HIS A 99 -23.29 3.53 10.26
C HIS A 99 -24.43 4.42 10.81
N THR A 100 -24.27 5.75 10.77
CA THR A 100 -25.31 6.67 11.26
C THR A 100 -26.59 6.63 10.43
N ARG A 101 -26.50 6.23 9.15
CA ARG A 101 -27.65 6.09 8.22
C ARG A 101 -28.34 4.73 8.30
N MET A 102 -27.72 3.74 8.93
CA MET A 102 -28.29 2.40 9.09
C MET A 102 -29.45 2.39 10.08
N ARG A 103 -30.37 1.43 9.92
CA ARG A 103 -31.42 1.20 10.91
C ARG A 103 -30.81 0.69 12.20
N ARG A 104 -31.50 0.92 13.31
CA ARG A 104 -31.01 0.51 14.64
C ARG A 104 -30.70 -0.98 14.71
N GLU A 105 -31.50 -1.81 14.05
CA GLU A 105 -31.28 -3.28 14.01
C GLU A 105 -29.99 -3.68 13.26
N GLU A 106 -29.49 -2.82 12.38
CA GLU A 106 -28.32 -3.06 11.52
C GLU A 106 -27.03 -2.46 12.11
N LYS A 107 -27.16 -1.52 13.07
CA LYS A 107 -26.02 -0.85 13.70
C LYS A 107 -25.25 -1.83 14.59
N ILE A 108 -23.96 -1.92 14.32
CA ILE A 108 -23.00 -2.57 15.23
C ILE A 108 -23.04 -1.83 16.57
N GLY A 109 -23.19 -2.54 17.68
CA GLY A 109 -23.26 -1.96 19.02
C GLY A 109 -24.52 -1.13 19.32
N GLY A 110 -25.55 -1.22 18.47
CA GLY A 110 -26.81 -0.47 18.65
C GLY A 110 -26.59 1.05 18.71
N GLU A 111 -26.91 1.66 19.85
CA GLU A 111 -26.81 3.11 20.08
C GLU A 111 -25.54 3.49 20.88
N HIS A 112 -24.56 2.60 21.01
CA HIS A 112 -23.30 2.93 21.71
C HIS A 112 -22.34 3.78 20.88
N PHE A 113 -22.38 3.64 19.54
CA PHE A 113 -21.50 4.37 18.63
C PHE A 113 -22.24 5.54 17.96
N THR A 114 -22.52 6.58 18.73
CA THR A 114 -23.25 7.78 18.26
C THR A 114 -22.33 8.92 17.85
N THR A 115 -21.04 8.84 18.16
CA THR A 115 -20.02 9.81 17.75
C THR A 115 -18.87 9.12 17.05
N LEU A 116 -18.12 9.87 16.23
CA LEU A 116 -16.94 9.35 15.56
C LEU A 116 -15.89 8.86 16.57
N GLU A 117 -15.72 9.56 17.68
CA GLU A 117 -14.76 9.21 18.73
C GLU A 117 -15.05 7.84 19.35
N THR A 118 -16.31 7.53 19.63
CA THR A 118 -16.68 6.22 20.20
C THR A 118 -16.66 5.13 19.14
N PHE A 119 -16.97 5.46 17.88
CA PHE A 119 -16.92 4.52 16.76
C PHE A 119 -15.50 4.20 16.29
N TYR A 120 -14.55 5.12 16.45
CA TYR A 120 -13.22 5.02 15.82
C TYR A 120 -12.52 3.66 16.05
N PRO A 121 -12.45 3.09 17.27
CA PRO A 121 -11.77 1.82 17.47
C PRO A 121 -12.39 0.65 16.69
N VAL A 122 -13.73 0.60 16.59
CA VAL A 122 -14.40 -0.43 15.79
C VAL A 122 -14.32 -0.13 14.31
N GLY A 123 -14.37 1.15 13.93
CA GLY A 123 -14.21 1.62 12.55
C GLY A 123 -12.86 1.21 11.95
N VAL A 124 -11.76 1.43 12.68
CA VAL A 124 -10.41 1.01 12.26
C VAL A 124 -10.35 -0.51 12.07
N LYS A 125 -10.95 -1.28 12.98
CA LYS A 125 -11.00 -2.73 12.84
C LYS A 125 -11.78 -3.17 11.61
N ILE A 126 -12.96 -2.59 11.37
CA ILE A 126 -13.76 -2.89 10.18
C ILE A 126 -12.97 -2.55 8.91
N PHE A 127 -12.36 -1.37 8.87
CA PHE A 127 -11.57 -0.92 7.73
C PHE A 127 -10.41 -1.89 7.42
N SER A 128 -9.62 -2.26 8.44
CA SER A 128 -8.51 -3.20 8.27
C SER A 128 -8.96 -4.57 7.75
N GLU A 129 -10.07 -5.12 8.24
CA GLU A 129 -10.60 -6.39 7.73
C GLU A 129 -11.08 -6.26 6.28
N LEU A 130 -11.69 -5.13 5.90
CA LEU A 130 -12.08 -4.86 4.50
C LEU A 130 -10.87 -4.73 3.58
N GLU A 131 -9.76 -4.13 4.05
CA GLU A 131 -8.51 -4.08 3.31
C GLU A 131 -7.96 -5.49 3.07
N GLU A 132 -7.89 -6.33 4.10
CA GLU A 132 -7.40 -7.72 3.97
C GLU A 132 -8.25 -8.53 2.99
N LEU A 133 -9.58 -8.41 3.04
CA LEU A 133 -10.48 -9.06 2.08
C LEU A 133 -10.25 -8.57 0.65
N THR A 134 -9.97 -7.28 0.48
CA THR A 134 -9.67 -6.67 -0.83
C THR A 134 -8.34 -7.18 -1.37
N ILE A 135 -7.30 -7.23 -0.52
CA ILE A 135 -5.99 -7.78 -0.86
C ILE A 135 -6.10 -9.26 -1.26
N ALA A 136 -6.95 -10.02 -0.57
CA ALA A 136 -7.25 -11.41 -0.90
C ALA A 136 -8.10 -11.60 -2.18
N GLY A 137 -8.58 -10.52 -2.81
CA GLY A 137 -9.40 -10.56 -4.01
C GLY A 137 -10.81 -11.11 -3.78
N ILE A 138 -11.35 -10.96 -2.57
CA ILE A 138 -12.70 -11.43 -2.24
C ILE A 138 -13.72 -10.37 -2.65
N ALA A 139 -14.55 -10.69 -3.64
CA ALA A 139 -15.62 -9.82 -4.10
C ALA A 139 -16.75 -9.68 -3.06
N ALA A 140 -17.41 -8.52 -3.05
CA ALA A 140 -18.47 -8.20 -2.08
C ALA A 140 -19.67 -9.16 -2.15
N GLU A 141 -19.98 -9.67 -3.35
CA GLU A 141 -21.06 -10.63 -3.58
C GLU A 141 -20.75 -11.95 -2.87
N ARG A 142 -19.51 -12.43 -3.00
CA ARG A 142 -19.03 -13.64 -2.35
C ARG A 142 -19.00 -13.49 -0.83
N LEU A 143 -18.56 -12.33 -0.34
CA LEU A 143 -18.62 -12.03 1.09
C LEU A 143 -20.06 -12.08 1.61
N THR A 144 -21.01 -11.51 0.87
CA THR A 144 -22.43 -11.50 1.25
C THR A 144 -23.00 -12.91 1.31
N GLU A 145 -22.67 -13.77 0.36
CA GLU A 145 -23.06 -15.19 0.36
C GLU A 145 -22.48 -15.92 1.58
N MET A 146 -21.19 -15.72 1.85
CA MET A 146 -20.52 -16.31 3.02
C MET A 146 -21.17 -15.86 4.32
N VAL A 147 -21.43 -14.56 4.52
CA VAL A 147 -22.06 -14.04 5.74
C VAL A 147 -23.48 -14.59 5.91
N ARG A 148 -24.26 -14.73 4.83
CA ARG A 148 -25.60 -15.33 4.89
C ARG A 148 -25.59 -16.81 5.25
N SER A 149 -24.54 -17.52 4.87
CA SER A 149 -24.34 -18.93 5.21
C SER A 149 -23.91 -19.14 6.67
N VAL A 150 -23.40 -18.09 7.32
CA VAL A 150 -23.05 -18.11 8.74
C VAL A 150 -24.30 -17.77 9.55
N THR A 151 -24.76 -18.71 10.37
CA THR A 151 -25.74 -18.41 11.41
C THR A 151 -25.06 -17.52 12.45
N LEU A 152 -25.16 -16.20 12.28
CA LEU A 152 -24.78 -15.27 13.34
C LEU A 152 -25.78 -15.49 14.47
N ALA A 153 -25.35 -16.22 15.50
CA ALA A 153 -26.11 -16.30 16.74
C ALA A 153 -26.35 -14.86 17.20
N SER A 154 -27.62 -14.48 17.29
CA SER A 154 -28.05 -13.15 17.72
C SER A 154 -27.54 -12.87 19.12
N ALA A 155 -26.38 -12.23 19.22
CA ALA A 155 -25.89 -11.67 20.47
C ALA A 155 -26.65 -10.35 20.71
N HIS A 156 -27.92 -10.49 21.08
CA HIS A 156 -28.65 -9.45 21.79
C HIS A 156 -28.41 -9.66 23.28
N ALA A 157 -27.68 -8.73 23.88
CA ALA A 157 -27.78 -8.38 25.30
C ALA A 157 -27.55 -6.86 25.41
#